data_AF-A0A915SCY1-F1
#
_entry.id   AF-A0A915SCY1-F1
#
_cell.length_a   1.000
_cell.length_b   1.000
_cell.length_c   1.000
_cell.angle_alpha   90.00
_cell.angle_beta   90.00
_cell.angle_gamma   90.00
#
_symmetry.space_group_name_H-M   'P 1'
#
loop_
_entity.id
_entity.type
_entity.pdbx_description
1 polymer ?
#
loop_
_entity_poly.entity_id
_entity_poly.type
_entity_poly.pdbx_seq_one_letter_code
_entity_poly.pdbx_strand_id
1 'polypeptide(L)'
;MYFLKDLSEIDLDKIRKEIEDERRLIRDIKEGRIEVKKDELMKVILFIVESPNKARTIASFFGRPSIRNLNGIPVYEISLGNLHLIITASRGHILELTTENIGLFGIEKNEKLLIPYYTTIKRCLECNNQFTEYKDGKCPYCGSSNIDDSINRIKALQELAQEVDQIVIGTDPDTEGEMIAYSLFLVLNPYNNNIKRAEFHEVTKNSIINAINNLRDINLNLVKSQIVRRIEDRWIGFSLSSIVQNYYNKLWLSAGRVQTPILGWIINRFNERNKSKVYILDITLENDRKLYIDTDFKTRKEVNKAIKELKDNNIYIIDYKEYEEKLEPLPPYITSTILQDANNLLKIGADKIMQILQELFESSLITYHRTDSTRISSFGISLAKEYINQKFGEKYFYPRSWGEGGAHEAIRPTKPLDSQKLKESIENGDIEIYINMTRRHYIVYDLIFARFIQSQMKYTIVNKYIQKIRIPYIEKEIELSGIKDVKEDGWNLVYPFRINVLKINPIQNNLKIKDIYGKKVPKLRLFSQADIINLMKEKDIGRPSTYATIIKKVMGRGYVIDKSNNLIPTKLGIEVYLFLEKYFHDFVSEKRTRDLEDIMDRISEGREDYMKILNELFNETNSIVETGKKILNK
;
A
#
# COMPACT_ATOMS: atom_id res chain seq x y z
N MET A 1 -12.36 21.63 10.29
CA MET A 1 -13.07 22.45 9.30
C MET A 1 -14.51 22.48 9.74
N TYR A 2 -15.02 23.64 10.15
CA TYR A 2 -16.42 23.78 10.52
C TYR A 2 -17.25 23.55 9.25
N PHE A 3 -18.18 22.61 9.27
CA PHE A 3 -19.19 22.53 8.22
C PHE A 3 -19.99 23.83 8.30
N LEU A 4 -19.76 24.75 7.37
CA LEU A 4 -20.62 25.91 7.21
C LEU A 4 -21.97 25.38 6.73
N LYS A 5 -22.91 25.28 7.66
CA LYS A 5 -24.32 25.02 7.33
C LYS A 5 -24.90 26.29 6.74
N ASP A 6 -25.76 26.15 5.74
CA ASP A 6 -26.55 27.28 5.28
C ASP A 6 -27.40 27.80 6.44
N LEU A 7 -27.62 29.11 6.53
CA LEU A 7 -28.42 29.71 7.60
C LEU A 7 -29.83 29.07 7.63
N SER A 8 -30.35 28.64 6.48
CA SER A 8 -31.64 27.94 6.38
C SER A 8 -31.66 26.56 7.05
N GLU A 9 -30.50 25.94 7.30
CA GLU A 9 -30.36 24.63 7.95
C GLU A 9 -30.10 24.73 9.46
N ILE A 10 -30.07 25.96 10.00
CA ILE A 10 -29.72 26.23 11.40
C ILE A 10 -30.94 26.72 12.17
N ASP A 11 -31.29 25.99 13.23
CA ASP A 11 -32.27 26.44 14.22
C ASP A 11 -31.60 27.39 15.23
N LEU A 12 -31.76 28.70 14.98
CA LEU A 12 -31.14 29.76 15.78
C LEU A 12 -31.68 29.81 17.21
N ASP A 13 -32.96 29.50 17.42
CA ASP A 13 -33.58 29.53 18.73
C ASP A 13 -33.06 28.39 19.61
N LYS A 14 -32.89 27.20 19.02
CA LYS A 14 -32.26 26.07 19.71
C LYS A 14 -30.82 26.39 20.13
N ILE A 15 -30.00 26.93 19.22
CA ILE A 15 -28.60 27.27 19.53
C ILE A 15 -28.54 28.34 20.63
N ARG A 16 -29.39 29.37 20.54
CA ARG A 16 -29.44 30.42 21.55
C ARG A 16 -29.78 29.87 22.93
N LYS A 17 -30.74 28.94 22.98
CA LYS A 17 -31.11 28.24 24.21
C LYS A 17 -29.95 27.39 24.77
N GLU A 18 -29.27 26.62 23.92
CA GLU A 18 -28.08 25.84 24.32
C GLU A 18 -26.99 26.75 24.94
N ILE A 19 -26.73 27.91 24.34
CA ILE A 19 -25.75 28.89 24.86
C ILE A 19 -26.21 29.47 26.21
N GLU A 20 -27.49 29.81 26.35
CA GLU A 20 -28.05 30.36 27.59
C GLU A 20 -28.02 29.32 28.73
N ASP A 21 -28.36 28.07 28.43
CA ASP A 21 -28.31 26.94 29.37
C ASP A 21 -26.86 26.67 29.82
N GLU A 22 -25.88 26.65 28.89
CA GLU A 22 -24.46 26.46 29.21
C GLU A 22 -23.91 27.61 30.07
N ARG A 23 -24.27 28.87 29.75
CA ARG A 23 -23.88 30.03 30.56
C ARG A 23 -24.47 29.99 31.96
N ARG A 24 -25.71 29.52 32.09
CA ARG A 24 -26.37 29.36 33.38
C ARG A 24 -25.68 28.29 34.22
N LEU A 25 -25.36 27.14 33.62
CA LEU A 25 -24.60 26.07 34.26
C LEU A 25 -23.23 26.58 34.77
N ILE A 26 -22.46 27.28 33.94
CA ILE A 26 -21.17 27.86 34.33
C ILE A 26 -21.33 28.85 35.50
N ARG A 27 -22.38 29.68 35.48
CA ARG A 27 -22.67 30.63 36.55
C ARG A 27 -23.01 29.92 37.85
N ASP A 28 -23.91 28.94 37.80
CA ASP A 28 -24.35 28.19 38.98
C ASP A 28 -23.20 27.36 39.60
N ILE A 29 -22.26 26.85 38.79
CA ILE A 29 -21.01 26.23 39.27
C ILE A 29 -20.11 27.27 39.96
N LYS A 30 -19.87 28.43 39.34
CA LYS A 30 -19.02 29.50 39.92
C LYS A 30 -19.59 30.08 41.22
N GLU A 31 -20.91 30.16 41.33
CA GLU A 31 -21.62 30.66 42.51
C GLU A 31 -21.79 29.58 43.60
N GLY A 32 -21.28 28.35 43.38
CA GLY A 32 -21.33 27.26 44.35
C GLY A 32 -22.73 26.69 44.57
N ARG A 33 -23.69 26.96 43.68
CA ARG A 33 -25.07 26.43 43.74
C ARG A 33 -25.17 24.99 43.25
N ILE A 34 -24.20 24.56 42.44
CA ILE A 34 -24.06 23.20 41.95
C ILE A 34 -22.73 22.66 42.46
N GLU A 35 -22.81 21.60 43.28
CA GLU A 35 -21.65 20.87 43.75
C GLU A 35 -21.26 19.84 42.67
N VAL A 36 -20.22 20.13 41.90
CA VAL A 36 -19.71 19.22 40.87
C VAL A 36 -19.01 18.05 41.57
N LYS A 37 -19.42 16.81 41.30
CA LYS A 37 -18.76 15.64 41.90
C LYS A 37 -17.29 15.62 41.49
N LYS A 38 -16.40 15.28 42.43
CA LYS A 38 -14.94 15.26 42.22
C LYS A 38 -14.49 14.35 41.06
N ASP A 39 -15.31 13.36 40.69
CA ASP A 39 -15.10 12.43 39.57
C ASP A 39 -15.29 13.09 38.18
N GLU A 40 -15.77 14.34 38.08
CA GLU A 40 -16.11 15.00 36.80
C GLU A 40 -15.05 16.01 36.31
N LEU A 41 -13.91 16.16 36.99
CA LEU A 41 -13.09 17.38 36.85
C LEU A 41 -12.11 17.40 35.66
N MET A 42 -11.46 16.29 35.30
CA MET A 42 -10.65 16.19 34.08
C MET A 42 -10.21 14.74 33.90
N LYS A 43 -10.42 14.14 32.72
CA LYS A 43 -9.89 12.81 32.40
C LYS A 43 -8.56 12.93 31.68
N VAL A 44 -7.52 12.28 32.16
CA VAL A 44 -6.20 12.26 31.55
C VAL A 44 -6.03 10.98 30.72
N ILE A 45 -5.83 11.12 29.41
CA ILE A 45 -5.66 10.01 28.48
C ILE A 45 -4.27 10.04 27.86
N LEU A 46 -3.53 8.94 28.00
CA LEU A 46 -2.34 8.67 27.20
C LEU A 46 -2.74 8.03 25.87
N PHE A 47 -2.61 8.77 24.78
CA PHE A 47 -2.88 8.31 23.42
C PHE A 47 -1.58 7.92 22.70
N ILE A 48 -1.37 6.62 22.50
CA ILE A 48 -0.14 6.07 21.90
C ILE A 48 -0.41 5.68 20.45
N VAL A 49 0.38 6.19 19.52
CA VAL A 49 0.38 5.77 18.11
C VAL A 49 1.71 5.13 17.71
N GLU A 50 1.77 4.51 16.52
CA GLU A 50 3.01 3.84 16.09
C GLU A 50 4.07 4.80 15.53
N SER A 51 3.68 5.90 14.86
CA SER A 51 4.64 6.79 14.19
C SER A 51 4.73 8.21 14.77
N PRO A 52 5.93 8.82 14.83
CA PRO A 52 6.11 10.19 15.32
C PRO A 52 5.34 11.24 14.51
N ASN A 53 5.26 11.07 13.18
CA ASN A 53 4.53 11.99 12.32
C ASN A 53 3.05 11.99 12.68
N LYS A 54 2.45 10.81 12.85
CA LYS A 54 1.06 10.67 13.26
C LYS A 54 0.80 11.31 14.63
N ALA A 55 1.69 11.11 15.61
CA ALA A 55 1.56 11.75 16.92
C ALA A 55 1.54 13.27 16.82
N ARG A 56 2.45 13.85 16.03
CA ARG A 56 2.55 15.30 15.83
C ARG A 56 1.34 15.86 15.06
N THR A 57 0.90 15.16 14.01
CA THR A 57 -0.30 15.52 13.24
C THR A 57 -1.56 15.49 14.10
N ILE A 58 -1.75 14.46 14.93
CA ILE A 58 -2.92 14.40 15.82
C ILE A 58 -2.87 15.53 16.85
N ALA A 59 -1.68 15.79 17.40
CA ALA A 59 -1.51 16.85 18.38
C ALA A 59 -1.91 18.23 17.81
N SER A 60 -1.61 18.52 16.54
CA SER A 60 -1.92 19.82 15.94
C SER A 60 -3.40 20.09 15.71
N PHE A 61 -4.26 19.04 15.68
CA PHE A 61 -5.71 19.21 15.50
C PHE A 61 -6.41 19.97 16.61
N PHE A 62 -5.77 20.02 17.77
CA PHE A 62 -6.34 20.51 19.02
C PHE A 62 -5.67 21.80 19.49
N GLY A 63 -4.80 22.40 18.66
CA GLY A 63 -4.08 23.63 18.94
C GLY A 63 -2.57 23.40 19.03
N ARG A 64 -1.87 24.32 19.70
CA ARG A 64 -0.43 24.19 19.95
C ARG A 64 -0.21 23.35 21.20
N PRO A 65 0.38 22.13 21.09
CA PRO A 65 0.64 21.29 22.26
C PRO A 65 1.81 21.83 23.09
N SER A 66 1.75 21.58 24.39
CA SER A 66 2.95 21.56 25.23
C SER A 66 3.80 20.34 24.87
N ILE A 67 5.13 20.49 24.79
CA ILE A 67 6.02 19.39 24.41
C ILE A 67 6.98 19.12 25.56
N ARG A 68 6.98 17.89 26.07
CA ARG A 68 8.02 17.38 26.96
C ARG A 68 8.80 16.25 26.28
N ASN A 69 10.03 16.03 26.72
CA ASN A 69 10.86 14.93 26.24
C ASN A 69 11.12 13.96 27.39
N LEU A 70 10.65 12.73 27.25
CA LEU A 70 10.80 11.68 28.25
C LEU A 70 11.65 10.56 27.67
N ASN A 71 12.85 10.35 28.20
CA ASN A 71 13.81 9.33 27.73
C ASN A 71 14.04 9.35 26.20
N GLY A 72 14.07 10.53 25.58
CA GLY A 72 14.27 10.69 24.13
C GLY A 72 13.00 10.56 23.28
N ILE A 73 11.83 10.43 23.91
CA ILE A 73 10.53 10.41 23.25
C ILE A 73 9.82 11.77 23.44
N PRO A 74 9.44 12.44 22.35
CA PRO A 74 8.59 13.62 22.43
C PRO A 74 7.17 13.22 22.84
N VAL A 75 6.64 13.91 23.83
CA VAL A 75 5.28 13.76 24.37
C VAL A 75 4.56 15.09 24.20
N TYR A 76 3.41 15.07 23.55
CA TYR A 76 2.61 16.24 23.23
C TYR A 76 1.38 16.29 24.13
N GLU A 77 1.19 17.39 24.86
CA GLU A 77 0.13 17.54 25.85
C GLU A 77 -0.84 18.63 25.48
N ILE A 78 -2.14 18.32 25.48
CA ILE A 78 -3.21 19.20 25.04
C ILE A 78 -4.42 19.07 25.96
N SER A 79 -4.95 20.20 26.41
CA SER A 79 -6.19 20.26 27.20
C SER A 79 -7.40 20.61 26.33
N LEU A 80 -8.42 19.76 26.38
CA LEU A 80 -9.68 19.83 25.66
C LEU A 80 -10.86 19.92 26.64
N GLY A 81 -10.95 21.03 27.39
CA GLY A 81 -11.99 21.18 28.41
C GLY A 81 -11.82 20.15 29.54
N ASN A 82 -12.68 19.14 29.58
CA ASN A 82 -12.67 18.07 30.59
C ASN A 82 -11.74 16.89 30.22
N LEU A 83 -11.00 16.97 29.12
CA LEU A 83 -10.10 15.92 28.65
C LEU A 83 -8.67 16.47 28.50
N HIS A 84 -7.68 15.83 29.13
CA HIS A 84 -6.27 16.11 28.90
C HIS A 84 -5.67 14.96 28.08
N LEU A 85 -5.23 15.27 26.86
CA LEU A 85 -4.61 14.30 25.95
C LEU A 85 -3.09 14.41 26.03
N ILE A 86 -2.45 13.30 26.39
CA ILE A 86 -1.01 13.09 26.32
C ILE A 86 -0.75 12.19 25.12
N ILE A 87 -0.15 12.71 24.06
CA ILE A 87 0.04 11.99 22.79
C ILE A 87 1.51 11.66 22.60
N THR A 88 1.81 10.41 22.28
CA THR A 88 3.19 9.96 22.04
C THR A 88 3.25 8.83 21.00
N ALA A 89 4.46 8.47 20.57
CA ALA A 89 4.68 7.43 19.57
C ALA A 89 5.60 6.30 20.06
N SER A 90 5.22 5.05 19.79
CA SER A 90 6.04 3.86 20.08
C SER A 90 7.26 3.73 19.14
N ARG A 91 7.22 4.41 17.99
CA ARG A 91 8.18 4.31 16.86
C ARG A 91 8.20 2.91 16.23
N GLY A 92 7.02 2.37 15.96
CA GLY A 92 6.80 1.03 15.40
C GLY A 92 6.73 -0.04 16.48
N HIS A 93 7.20 -1.24 16.15
CA HIS A 93 7.29 -2.36 17.09
C HIS A 93 8.26 -2.04 18.23
N ILE A 94 7.91 -2.50 19.44
CA ILE A 94 8.75 -2.40 20.65
C ILE A 94 9.33 -3.75 21.07
N LEU A 95 8.75 -4.85 20.59
CA LEU A 95 9.17 -6.22 20.88
C LEU A 95 9.26 -7.01 19.56
N GLU A 96 10.15 -7.99 19.53
CA GLU A 96 10.36 -8.89 18.39
C GLU A 96 10.78 -10.27 18.88
N LEU A 97 10.48 -11.31 18.10
CA LEU A 97 10.94 -12.67 18.38
C LEU A 97 12.46 -12.71 18.49
N THR A 98 12.96 -13.24 19.61
CA THR A 98 14.40 -13.37 19.85
C THR A 98 15.08 -14.22 18.77
N THR A 99 16.35 -13.92 18.52
CA THR A 99 17.22 -14.76 17.67
C THR A 99 18.22 -15.55 18.51
N GLU A 100 18.10 -15.53 19.84
CA GLU A 100 18.86 -16.41 20.72
C GLU A 100 18.55 -17.87 20.43
N ASN A 101 19.46 -18.75 20.84
CA ASN A 101 19.36 -20.19 20.63
C ASN A 101 18.38 -20.83 21.62
N ILE A 102 17.13 -20.36 21.61
CA ILE A 102 16.02 -20.86 22.42
C ILE A 102 15.08 -21.63 21.51
N GLY A 103 14.88 -22.92 21.81
CA GLY A 103 14.05 -23.81 21.01
C GLY A 103 14.41 -23.78 19.52
N LEU A 104 13.39 -23.73 18.66
CA LEU A 104 13.56 -23.60 17.22
C LEU A 104 13.36 -22.14 16.81
N PHE A 105 14.47 -21.44 16.56
CA PHE A 105 14.51 -20.04 16.13
C PHE A 105 13.80 -19.05 17.06
N GLY A 106 13.92 -19.24 18.39
CA GLY A 106 13.32 -18.38 19.42
C GLY A 106 11.95 -18.85 19.91
N ILE A 107 11.53 -20.06 19.54
CA ILE A 107 10.22 -20.63 19.90
C ILE A 107 10.45 -22.02 20.52
N GLU A 108 10.07 -22.14 21.78
CA GLU A 108 10.17 -23.40 22.52
C GLU A 108 8.89 -24.21 22.37
N LYS A 109 9.04 -25.54 22.27
CA LYS A 109 7.92 -26.48 22.22
C LYS A 109 7.93 -27.33 23.49
N ASN A 110 6.86 -27.19 24.27
CA ASN A 110 6.52 -28.10 25.36
C ASN A 110 5.44 -29.09 24.88
N GLU A 111 5.12 -30.12 25.68
CA GLU A 111 4.20 -31.20 25.27
C GLU A 111 2.84 -30.73 24.73
N LYS A 112 2.35 -29.54 25.15
CA LYS A 112 1.05 -28.99 24.75
C LYS A 112 1.11 -27.56 24.18
N LEU A 113 2.24 -26.87 24.27
CA LEU A 113 2.33 -25.43 24.02
C LEU A 113 3.55 -25.07 23.17
N LEU A 114 3.39 -24.04 22.36
CA LEU A 114 4.44 -23.37 21.62
C LEU A 114 4.61 -21.99 22.23
N ILE A 115 5.80 -21.71 22.75
CA ILE A 115 6.10 -20.52 23.55
C ILE A 115 7.07 -19.66 22.74
N PRO A 116 6.58 -18.60 22.05
CA PRO A 116 7.44 -17.64 21.38
C PRO A 116 8.08 -16.69 22.38
N TYR A 117 9.41 -16.57 22.35
CA TYR A 117 10.14 -15.63 23.20
C TYR A 117 10.38 -14.32 22.46
N TYR A 118 9.95 -13.22 23.08
CA TYR A 118 10.10 -11.87 22.56
C TYR A 118 11.13 -11.08 23.39
N THR A 119 11.86 -10.18 22.73
CA THR A 119 12.83 -9.27 23.35
C THR A 119 12.72 -7.89 22.70
N THR A 120 13.42 -6.91 23.26
CA THR A 120 13.42 -5.54 22.74
C THR A 120 14.09 -5.45 21.38
N ILE A 121 13.57 -4.57 20.53
CA ILE A 121 14.16 -4.25 19.23
C ILE A 121 15.28 -3.23 19.39
N LYS A 122 16.41 -3.49 18.74
CA LYS A 122 17.54 -2.57 18.62
C LYS A 122 17.67 -2.15 17.16
N ARG A 123 18.01 -0.88 16.94
CA ARG A 123 18.31 -0.32 15.62
C ARG A 123 19.64 0.40 15.68
N CYS A 124 20.56 0.04 14.78
CA CYS A 124 21.80 0.80 14.63
C CYS A 124 21.50 2.13 13.91
N LEU A 125 21.91 3.25 14.50
CA LEU A 125 21.69 4.58 13.91
C LEU A 125 22.68 4.89 12.79
N GLU A 126 23.78 4.14 12.68
CA GLU A 126 24.75 4.28 11.57
C GLU A 126 24.33 3.50 10.33
N CYS A 127 24.05 2.20 10.45
CA CYS A 127 23.76 1.34 9.30
C CYS A 127 22.27 1.04 9.10
N ASN A 128 21.39 1.54 9.98
CA ASN A 128 19.94 1.34 9.96
C ASN A 128 19.43 -0.10 10.07
N ASN A 129 20.32 -1.09 10.28
CA ASN A 129 19.90 -2.47 10.51
C ASN A 129 19.21 -2.62 11.87
N GLN A 130 18.14 -3.42 11.89
CA GLN A 130 17.44 -3.82 13.10
C GLN A 130 17.85 -5.24 13.50
N PHE A 131 17.95 -5.47 14.81
CA PHE A 131 18.32 -6.75 15.40
C PHE A 131 17.75 -6.85 16.82
N THR A 132 17.62 -8.07 17.32
CA THR A 132 17.25 -8.36 18.71
C THR A 132 18.48 -8.55 19.58
N GLU A 133 19.51 -9.20 19.03
CA GLU A 133 20.73 -9.58 19.75
C GLU A 133 21.96 -8.83 19.27
N TYR A 134 22.83 -8.50 20.21
CA TYR A 134 24.09 -7.80 19.98
C TYR A 134 25.07 -8.08 21.11
N LYS A 135 26.35 -8.23 20.77
CA LYS A 135 27.42 -8.51 21.73
C LYS A 135 28.16 -7.22 22.05
N ASP A 136 28.54 -7.06 23.31
CA ASP A 136 29.37 -5.95 23.80
C ASP A 136 28.84 -4.55 23.47
N GLY A 137 27.51 -4.42 23.35
CA GLY A 137 26.92 -3.13 22.99
C GLY A 137 27.13 -2.70 21.53
N LYS A 138 27.55 -3.60 20.64
CA LYS A 138 27.91 -3.27 19.25
C LYS A 138 27.00 -3.89 18.21
N CYS A 139 26.68 -3.12 17.17
CA CYS A 139 25.87 -3.56 16.05
C CYS A 139 26.52 -4.78 15.37
N PRO A 140 25.79 -5.88 15.16
CA PRO A 140 26.34 -7.10 14.55
C PRO A 140 26.72 -6.94 13.07
N TYR A 141 26.29 -5.85 12.41
CA TYR A 141 26.51 -5.61 10.99
C TYR A 141 27.65 -4.64 10.69
N CYS A 142 27.81 -3.57 11.50
CA CYS A 142 28.83 -2.54 11.27
C CYS A 142 29.75 -2.29 12.47
N GLY A 143 29.53 -2.95 13.61
CA GLY A 143 30.35 -2.78 14.81
C GLY A 143 30.13 -1.48 15.59
N SER A 144 29.22 -0.60 15.15
CA SER A 144 28.90 0.66 15.83
C SER A 144 28.21 0.44 17.18
N SER A 145 28.57 1.24 18.18
CA SER A 145 27.89 1.31 19.49
C SER A 145 26.69 2.27 19.50
N ASN A 146 26.44 3.00 18.41
CA ASN A 146 25.33 3.94 18.30
C ASN A 146 24.02 3.20 18.00
N ILE A 147 23.37 2.72 19.06
CA ILE A 147 22.22 1.80 19.01
C ILE A 147 21.04 2.42 19.75
N ASP A 148 19.91 2.52 19.07
CA ASP A 148 18.61 2.83 19.66
C ASP A 148 17.93 1.53 20.11
N ASP A 149 17.75 1.36 21.42
CA ASP A 149 17.03 0.24 22.01
C ASP A 149 15.63 0.68 22.45
N SER A 150 14.63 -0.08 22.01
CA SER A 150 13.22 0.10 22.40
C SER A 150 12.97 -0.01 23.90
N ILE A 151 13.88 -0.57 24.71
CA ILE A 151 13.73 -0.58 26.18
C ILE A 151 13.60 0.84 26.76
N ASN A 152 14.31 1.82 26.20
CA ASN A 152 14.21 3.21 26.64
C ASN A 152 12.82 3.76 26.37
N ARG A 153 12.22 3.34 25.24
CA ARG A 153 10.85 3.71 24.90
C ARG A 153 9.83 3.05 25.81
N ILE A 154 10.00 1.77 26.10
CA ILE A 154 9.14 1.02 27.01
C ILE A 154 9.13 1.69 28.39
N LYS A 155 10.30 2.03 28.95
CA LYS A 155 10.41 2.70 30.25
C LYS A 155 9.68 4.04 30.27
N ALA A 156 9.88 4.88 29.26
CA ALA A 156 9.17 6.17 29.19
C ALA A 156 7.64 5.96 29.07
N LEU A 157 7.17 4.99 28.30
CA LEU A 157 5.74 4.70 28.22
C LEU A 157 5.19 4.14 29.55
N GLN A 158 5.97 3.38 30.31
CA GLN A 158 5.60 2.88 31.64
C GLN A 158 5.55 3.99 32.69
N GLU A 159 6.42 4.99 32.60
CA GLU A 159 6.35 6.21 33.42
C GLU A 159 5.07 6.99 33.09
N LEU A 160 4.80 7.26 31.80
CA LEU A 160 3.57 7.94 31.37
C LEU A 160 2.30 7.18 31.77
N ALA A 161 2.32 5.84 31.73
CA ALA A 161 1.19 5.00 32.12
C ALA A 161 0.74 5.23 33.57
N GLN A 162 1.68 5.58 34.46
CA GLN A 162 1.40 5.85 35.88
C GLN A 162 0.81 7.25 36.11
N GLU A 163 0.95 8.16 35.15
CA GLU A 163 0.51 9.56 35.25
C GLU A 163 -0.93 9.79 34.74
N VAL A 164 -1.56 8.78 34.13
CA VAL A 164 -2.83 8.94 33.41
C VAL A 164 -3.94 8.05 33.96
N ASP A 165 -5.19 8.46 33.76
CA ASP A 165 -6.37 7.68 34.16
C ASP A 165 -6.66 6.53 33.18
N GLN A 166 -6.31 6.72 31.91
CA GLN A 166 -6.58 5.74 30.85
C GLN A 166 -5.49 5.78 29.76
N ILE A 167 -5.16 4.60 29.23
CA ILE A 167 -4.30 4.44 28.06
C ILE A 167 -5.18 4.07 26.86
N VAL A 168 -4.97 4.78 25.75
CA VAL A 168 -5.64 4.51 24.47
C VAL A 168 -4.57 4.27 23.41
N ILE A 169 -4.62 3.09 22.79
CA ILE A 169 -3.70 2.71 21.72
C ILE A 169 -4.36 2.93 20.36
N GLY A 170 -3.83 3.87 19.60
CA GLY A 170 -4.30 4.32 18.29
C GLY A 170 -3.39 3.88 17.13
N THR A 171 -2.92 2.62 17.14
CA THR A 171 -2.11 2.06 16.05
C THR A 171 -2.93 1.84 14.77
N ASP A 172 -2.24 1.62 13.65
CA ASP A 172 -2.87 1.31 12.36
C ASP A 172 -3.93 0.19 12.45
N PRO A 173 -5.03 0.28 11.67
CA PRO A 173 -6.16 -0.65 11.74
C PRO A 173 -5.89 -1.96 10.97
N ASP A 174 -4.68 -2.53 11.05
CA ASP A 174 -4.31 -3.81 10.43
C ASP A 174 -3.81 -4.84 11.47
N THR A 175 -3.55 -6.08 11.05
CA THR A 175 -3.05 -7.13 11.96
C THR A 175 -1.69 -6.78 12.58
N GLU A 176 -0.88 -5.99 11.87
CA GLU A 176 0.42 -5.51 12.36
C GLU A 176 0.24 -4.47 13.48
N GLY A 177 -0.64 -3.48 13.27
CA GLY A 177 -0.99 -2.48 14.26
C GLY A 177 -1.66 -3.09 15.49
N GLU A 178 -2.46 -4.14 15.34
CA GLU A 178 -3.03 -4.86 16.47
C GLU A 178 -1.97 -5.64 17.27
N MET A 179 -0.94 -6.18 16.62
CA MET A 179 0.20 -6.82 17.30
C MET A 179 1.08 -5.80 18.05
N ILE A 180 1.26 -4.59 17.49
CA ILE A 180 1.92 -3.49 18.21
C ILE A 180 1.09 -3.12 19.44
N ALA A 181 -0.24 -3.01 19.29
CA ALA A 181 -1.13 -2.69 20.40
C ALA A 181 -1.08 -3.77 21.49
N TYR A 182 -1.05 -5.05 21.12
CA TYR A 182 -0.90 -6.15 22.06
C TYR A 182 0.45 -6.11 22.80
N SER A 183 1.54 -5.81 22.10
CA SER A 183 2.87 -5.66 22.71
C SER A 183 2.90 -4.51 23.71
N LEU A 184 2.28 -3.37 23.38
CA LEU A 184 2.13 -2.23 24.29
C LEU A 184 1.26 -2.60 25.50
N PHE A 185 0.15 -3.29 25.29
CA PHE A 185 -0.70 -3.77 26.37
C PHE A 185 0.09 -4.64 27.36
N LEU A 186 0.88 -5.61 26.87
CA LEU A 186 1.67 -6.49 27.74
C LEU A 186 2.65 -5.73 28.64
N VAL A 187 3.32 -4.69 28.11
CA VAL A 187 4.34 -3.95 28.87
C VAL A 187 3.76 -2.84 29.76
N LEU A 188 2.54 -2.36 29.47
CA LEU A 188 1.89 -1.25 30.19
C LEU A 188 0.83 -1.70 31.19
N ASN A 189 0.16 -2.83 30.96
CA ASN A 189 -0.92 -3.33 31.82
C ASN A 189 -0.55 -3.48 33.31
N PRO A 190 0.70 -3.86 33.68
CA PRO A 190 1.12 -3.88 35.09
C PRO A 190 1.14 -2.50 35.77
N TYR A 191 1.27 -1.43 34.99
CA TYR A 191 1.37 -0.05 35.48
C TYR A 191 0.02 0.67 35.47
N ASN A 192 -0.81 0.37 34.46
CA ASN A 192 -2.18 0.85 34.37
C ASN A 192 -3.00 -0.17 33.57
N ASN A 193 -4.03 -0.73 34.21
CA ASN A 193 -4.87 -1.77 33.62
C ASN A 193 -6.03 -1.20 32.76
N ASN A 194 -6.25 0.12 32.77
CA ASN A 194 -7.26 0.77 31.97
C ASN A 194 -6.71 1.09 30.57
N ILE A 195 -6.51 0.04 29.77
CA ILE A 195 -5.99 0.13 28.41
C ILE A 195 -7.10 -0.21 27.42
N LYS A 196 -7.29 0.65 26.41
CA LYS A 196 -8.23 0.42 25.31
C LYS A 196 -7.58 0.68 23.96
N ARG A 197 -8.24 0.21 22.91
CA ARG A 197 -7.84 0.34 21.50
C ARG A 197 -8.78 1.31 20.79
N ALA A 198 -8.22 2.30 20.10
CA ALA A 198 -8.93 3.26 19.25
C ALA A 198 -8.63 2.96 17.79
N GLU A 199 -9.67 2.70 16.99
CA GLU A 199 -9.53 2.37 15.56
C GLU A 199 -10.00 3.53 14.69
N PHE A 200 -9.19 3.91 13.70
CA PHE A 200 -9.52 4.96 12.75
C PHE A 200 -8.86 4.69 11.39
N HIS A 201 -9.56 5.04 10.30
CA HIS A 201 -9.10 4.81 8.92
C HIS A 201 -8.60 6.09 8.23
N GLU A 202 -8.66 7.23 8.92
CA GLU A 202 -8.09 8.50 8.50
C GLU A 202 -7.62 9.26 9.74
N VAL A 203 -6.48 9.95 9.61
CA VAL A 203 -5.92 10.78 10.68
C VAL A 203 -6.60 12.14 10.62
N THR A 204 -7.85 12.28 11.05
CA THR A 204 -8.57 13.57 11.06
C THR A 204 -9.12 13.86 12.46
N LYS A 205 -9.32 15.15 12.80
CA LYS A 205 -9.84 15.53 14.12
C LYS A 205 -11.13 14.78 14.49
N ASN A 206 -12.09 14.72 13.56
CA ASN A 206 -13.36 14.05 13.78
C ASN A 206 -13.18 12.54 13.94
N SER A 207 -12.34 11.92 13.12
CA SER A 207 -12.02 10.50 13.20
C SER A 207 -11.38 10.12 14.53
N ILE A 208 -10.43 10.92 15.04
CA ILE A 208 -9.80 10.71 16.34
C ILE A 208 -10.79 10.88 17.50
N ILE A 209 -11.62 11.94 17.49
CA ILE A 209 -12.67 12.13 18.51
C ILE A 209 -13.65 10.95 18.50
N ASN A 210 -14.11 10.53 17.32
CA ASN A 210 -15.00 9.37 17.18
C ASN A 210 -14.34 8.08 17.69
N ALA A 211 -13.06 7.87 17.41
CA ALA A 211 -12.33 6.70 17.89
C ALA A 211 -12.14 6.69 19.41
N ILE A 212 -11.92 7.86 20.04
CA ILE A 212 -11.86 8.00 21.50
C ILE A 212 -13.22 7.74 22.16
N ASN A 213 -14.32 8.06 21.47
CA ASN A 213 -15.67 7.78 21.96
C ASN A 213 -16.12 6.32 21.74
N ASN A 214 -15.48 5.59 20.82
CA ASN A 214 -15.84 4.22 20.45
C ASN A 214 -14.66 3.26 20.67
N LEU A 215 -14.20 3.21 21.92
CA LEU A 215 -13.09 2.36 22.32
C LEU A 215 -13.48 0.88 22.38
N ARG A 216 -12.56 0.01 21.99
CA ARG A 216 -12.70 -1.44 22.10
C ARG A 216 -11.53 -2.06 22.86
N ASP A 217 -11.65 -3.34 23.17
CA ASP A 217 -10.52 -4.15 23.62
C ASP A 217 -9.66 -4.61 22.43
N ILE A 218 -8.46 -5.08 22.73
CA ILE A 218 -7.56 -5.64 21.72
C ILE A 218 -8.16 -6.93 21.17
N ASN A 219 -8.22 -7.04 19.85
CA ASN A 219 -8.74 -8.19 19.16
C ASN A 219 -7.67 -9.30 19.10
N LEU A 220 -7.80 -10.28 20.00
CA LEU A 220 -6.85 -11.39 20.10
C LEU A 220 -6.81 -12.28 18.84
N ASN A 221 -7.84 -12.30 18.00
CA ASN A 221 -7.81 -13.10 16.77
C ASN A 221 -6.89 -12.49 15.72
N LEU A 222 -6.91 -11.15 15.57
CA LEU A 222 -5.94 -10.43 14.72
C LEU A 222 -4.50 -10.63 15.22
N VAL A 223 -4.31 -10.59 16.54
CA VAL A 223 -3.01 -10.86 17.19
C VAL A 223 -2.53 -12.28 16.88
N LYS A 224 -3.38 -13.29 17.08
CA LYS A 224 -3.05 -14.71 16.79
C LYS A 224 -2.69 -14.91 15.32
N SER A 225 -3.45 -14.33 14.40
CA SER A 225 -3.13 -14.35 12.96
C SER A 225 -1.75 -13.78 12.68
N GLN A 226 -1.42 -12.62 13.27
CA GLN A 226 -0.12 -12.00 13.11
C GLN A 226 1.02 -12.80 13.74
N ILE A 227 0.78 -13.45 14.88
CA ILE A 227 1.74 -14.37 15.51
C ILE A 227 2.03 -15.56 14.58
N VAL A 228 0.99 -16.19 14.00
CA VAL A 228 1.18 -17.30 13.06
C VAL A 228 1.98 -16.85 11.85
N ARG A 229 1.64 -15.70 11.25
CA ARG A 229 2.40 -15.13 10.14
C ARG A 229 3.87 -14.91 10.52
N ARG A 230 4.13 -14.34 11.70
CA ARG A 230 5.49 -14.02 12.14
C ARG A 230 6.32 -15.29 12.43
N ILE A 231 5.71 -16.28 13.08
CA ILE A 231 6.35 -17.57 13.38
C ILE A 231 6.62 -18.36 12.11
N GLU A 232 5.68 -18.37 11.15
CA GLU A 232 5.86 -19.03 9.86
C GLU A 232 7.04 -18.43 9.08
N ASP A 233 7.05 -17.09 8.92
CA ASP A 233 8.15 -16.35 8.30
C ASP A 233 9.49 -16.66 9.00
N ARG A 234 9.48 -16.82 10.32
CA ARG A 234 10.67 -17.16 11.10
C ARG A 234 11.12 -18.59 10.80
N TRP A 235 10.24 -19.57 10.96
CA TRP A 235 10.58 -20.98 10.84
C TRP A 235 10.92 -21.39 9.42
N ILE A 236 9.99 -21.22 8.48
CA ILE A 236 10.20 -21.63 7.09
C ILE A 236 11.26 -20.73 6.46
N GLY A 237 11.13 -19.41 6.66
CA GLY A 237 12.05 -18.43 6.09
C GLY A 237 13.48 -18.62 6.59
N PHE A 238 13.74 -18.73 7.89
CA PHE A 238 15.12 -18.89 8.39
C PHE A 238 15.68 -20.28 8.07
N SER A 239 14.86 -21.34 8.11
CA SER A 239 15.31 -22.68 7.74
C SER A 239 15.79 -22.72 6.29
N LEU A 240 14.95 -22.29 5.35
CA LEU A 240 15.32 -22.25 3.94
C LEU A 240 16.47 -21.29 3.68
N SER A 241 16.47 -20.12 4.33
CA SER A 241 17.56 -19.14 4.22
C SER A 241 18.89 -19.73 4.67
N SER A 242 18.93 -20.41 5.82
CA SER A 242 20.15 -21.06 6.34
C SER A 242 20.68 -22.11 5.37
N ILE A 243 19.78 -22.90 4.77
CA ILE A 243 20.16 -23.94 3.80
C ILE A 243 20.77 -23.31 2.54
N VAL A 244 20.12 -22.30 1.93
CA VAL A 244 20.67 -21.65 0.72
C VAL A 244 21.95 -20.87 1.03
N GLN A 245 22.04 -20.23 2.20
CA GLN A 245 23.24 -19.52 2.62
C GLN A 245 24.44 -20.46 2.73
N ASN A 246 24.26 -21.63 3.36
CA ASN A 246 25.31 -22.63 3.50
C ASN A 246 25.65 -23.29 2.16
N TYR A 247 24.65 -23.65 1.35
CA TYR A 247 24.86 -24.32 0.07
C TYR A 247 25.62 -23.44 -0.93
N TYR A 248 25.30 -22.15 -0.99
CA TYR A 248 25.96 -21.20 -1.90
C TYR A 248 27.13 -20.43 -1.26
N ASN A 249 27.40 -20.64 0.04
CA ASN A 249 28.35 -19.88 0.85
C ASN A 249 28.15 -18.35 0.77
N LYS A 250 26.89 -17.91 0.95
CA LYS A 250 26.47 -16.50 0.83
C LYS A 250 25.49 -16.12 1.93
N LEU A 251 25.98 -15.54 3.01
CA LEU A 251 25.20 -15.23 4.22
C LEU A 251 24.08 -14.20 4.01
N TRP A 252 24.15 -13.39 2.95
CA TRP A 252 23.11 -12.39 2.67
C TRP A 252 21.92 -12.96 1.89
N LEU A 253 21.90 -14.25 1.51
CA LEU A 253 20.77 -14.86 0.82
C LEU A 253 19.56 -15.01 1.74
N SER A 254 18.36 -15.03 1.17
CA SER A 254 17.15 -15.41 1.89
C SER A 254 16.19 -16.15 1.01
N ALA A 255 15.46 -17.09 1.57
CA ALA A 255 14.39 -17.82 0.91
C ALA A 255 13.12 -17.72 1.75
N GLY A 256 11.96 -17.76 1.11
CA GLY A 256 10.67 -17.73 1.78
C GLY A 256 9.53 -17.98 0.80
N ARG A 257 8.39 -18.45 1.31
CA ARG A 257 7.26 -18.93 0.50
C ARG A 257 6.75 -17.91 -0.52
N VAL A 258 6.79 -16.62 -0.19
CA VAL A 258 6.29 -15.57 -1.11
C VAL A 258 7.37 -15.11 -2.10
N GLN A 259 8.64 -15.16 -1.71
CA GLN A 259 9.75 -14.70 -2.54
C GLN A 259 10.00 -15.65 -3.73
N THR A 260 9.89 -16.96 -3.48
CA THR A 260 10.22 -17.99 -4.47
C THR A 260 9.26 -18.02 -5.67
N PRO A 261 7.91 -17.99 -5.50
CA PRO A 261 6.97 -17.89 -6.61
C PRO A 261 7.20 -16.66 -7.49
N ILE A 262 7.44 -15.50 -6.86
CA ILE A 262 7.69 -14.25 -7.59
C ILE A 262 8.97 -14.38 -8.42
N LEU A 263 10.03 -14.93 -7.84
CA LEU A 263 11.27 -15.21 -8.56
C LEU A 263 11.01 -16.17 -9.73
N GLY A 264 10.21 -17.21 -9.52
CA GLY A 264 9.75 -18.15 -10.55
C GLY A 264 9.01 -17.46 -11.70
N TRP A 265 8.07 -16.55 -11.41
CA TRP A 265 7.35 -15.79 -12.44
C TRP A 265 8.29 -14.95 -13.31
N ILE A 266 9.23 -14.25 -12.67
CA ILE A 266 10.21 -13.41 -13.36
C ILE A 266 11.10 -14.27 -14.26
N ILE A 267 11.57 -15.43 -13.76
CA ILE A 267 12.40 -16.38 -14.51
C ILE A 267 11.62 -16.96 -15.70
N ASN A 268 10.40 -17.43 -15.47
CA ASN A 268 9.54 -18.00 -16.51
C ASN A 268 9.25 -16.97 -17.60
N ARG A 269 8.87 -15.75 -17.23
CA ARG A 269 8.64 -14.66 -18.20
C ARG A 269 9.91 -14.29 -18.98
N PHE A 270 11.06 -14.25 -18.32
CA PHE A 270 12.34 -14.01 -19.00
C PHE A 270 12.65 -15.10 -20.04
N ASN A 271 12.44 -16.36 -19.68
CA ASN A 271 12.65 -17.51 -20.56
C ASN A 271 11.67 -17.53 -21.74
N GLU A 272 10.38 -17.32 -21.49
CA GLU A 272 9.34 -17.21 -22.52
C GLU A 272 9.63 -16.06 -23.49
N ARG A 273 10.04 -14.91 -22.96
CA ARG A 273 10.46 -13.76 -23.79
C ARG A 273 11.63 -14.11 -24.70
N ASN A 274 12.63 -14.82 -24.19
CA ASN A 274 13.82 -15.18 -24.98
C ASN A 274 13.49 -16.18 -26.09
N LYS A 275 12.51 -17.07 -25.86
CA LYS A 275 12.01 -18.03 -26.85
C LYS A 275 11.05 -17.40 -27.87
N SER A 276 10.31 -16.36 -27.50
CA SER A 276 9.26 -15.74 -28.33
C SER A 276 9.74 -14.62 -29.26
N LYS A 277 10.96 -14.71 -29.81
CA LYS A 277 11.46 -13.69 -30.76
C LYS A 277 10.77 -13.83 -32.12
N VAL A 278 10.00 -12.82 -32.49
CA VAL A 278 9.28 -12.73 -33.77
C VAL A 278 9.85 -11.61 -34.62
N TYR A 279 9.63 -11.69 -35.93
CA TYR A 279 9.86 -10.53 -36.79
C TYR A 279 8.60 -9.67 -36.79
N ILE A 280 8.80 -8.35 -36.69
CA ILE A 280 7.75 -7.35 -36.85
C ILE A 280 8.09 -6.43 -38.01
N LEU A 281 7.05 -5.88 -38.63
CA LEU A 281 7.15 -4.74 -39.54
C LEU A 281 6.68 -3.48 -38.81
N ASP A 282 7.52 -2.45 -38.84
CA ASP A 282 7.29 -1.11 -38.33
C ASP A 282 7.05 -0.21 -39.56
N ILE A 283 5.77 0.06 -39.85
CA ILE A 283 5.33 0.76 -41.07
C ILE A 283 4.89 2.16 -40.68
N THR A 284 5.48 3.19 -41.28
CA THR A 284 5.02 4.57 -41.19
C THR A 284 4.30 4.93 -42.49
N LEU A 285 3.04 5.32 -42.38
CA LEU A 285 2.21 5.76 -43.49
C LEU A 285 2.46 7.24 -43.83
N GLU A 286 2.02 7.69 -45.01
CA GLU A 286 2.17 9.08 -45.47
C GLU A 286 1.52 10.13 -44.55
N ASN A 287 0.50 9.74 -43.78
CA ASN A 287 -0.12 10.57 -42.75
C ASN A 287 0.61 10.49 -41.38
N ASP A 288 1.86 10.03 -41.36
CA ASP A 288 2.70 9.81 -40.18
C ASP A 288 2.11 8.82 -39.15
N ARG A 289 1.19 7.95 -39.56
CA ARG A 289 0.64 6.91 -38.69
C ARG A 289 1.58 5.71 -38.68
N LYS A 290 1.90 5.21 -37.47
CA LYS A 290 2.77 4.05 -37.29
C LYS A 290 1.93 2.79 -37.04
N LEU A 291 2.23 1.73 -37.78
CA LEU A 291 1.63 0.41 -37.66
C LEU A 291 2.71 -0.57 -37.23
N TYR A 292 2.43 -1.34 -36.17
CA TYR A 292 3.30 -2.40 -35.68
C TYR A 292 2.64 -3.74 -35.99
N ILE A 293 3.25 -4.49 -36.91
CA ILE A 293 2.66 -5.71 -37.44
C ILE A 293 3.49 -6.91 -37.02
N ASP A 294 2.90 -7.76 -36.17
CA ASP A 294 3.43 -9.10 -35.92
C ASP A 294 3.42 -9.93 -37.21
N THR A 295 4.50 -10.64 -37.51
CA THR A 295 4.60 -11.49 -38.70
C THR A 295 4.96 -12.92 -38.34
N ASP A 296 4.54 -13.87 -39.18
CA ASP A 296 4.94 -15.28 -39.07
C ASP A 296 6.25 -15.59 -39.82
N PHE A 297 6.98 -14.55 -40.23
CA PHE A 297 8.24 -14.72 -40.93
C PHE A 297 9.25 -15.45 -40.06
N LYS A 298 9.96 -16.41 -40.68
CA LYS A 298 11.00 -17.21 -40.02
C LYS A 298 12.39 -16.67 -40.30
N THR A 299 12.57 -16.01 -41.44
CA THR A 299 13.89 -15.58 -41.91
C THR A 299 13.97 -14.09 -42.21
N ARG A 300 15.18 -13.53 -42.13
CA ARG A 300 15.44 -12.13 -42.53
C ARG A 300 15.20 -11.92 -44.03
N LYS A 301 15.34 -12.97 -44.85
CA LYS A 301 15.07 -12.93 -46.29
C LYS A 301 13.59 -12.66 -46.56
N GLU A 302 12.68 -13.35 -45.86
CA GLU A 302 11.23 -13.12 -45.95
C GLU A 302 10.86 -11.68 -45.57
N VAL A 303 11.44 -11.17 -44.48
CA VAL A 303 11.25 -9.77 -44.05
C VAL A 303 11.70 -8.79 -45.13
N ASN A 304 12.90 -8.99 -45.70
CA ASN A 304 13.43 -8.10 -46.74
C ASN A 304 12.61 -8.17 -48.04
N LYS A 305 12.07 -9.35 -48.38
CA LYS A 305 11.17 -9.52 -49.52
C LYS A 305 9.86 -8.76 -49.27
N ALA A 306 9.24 -8.93 -48.10
CA ALA A 306 8.05 -8.20 -47.71
C ALA A 306 8.27 -6.68 -47.71
N ILE A 307 9.42 -6.18 -47.25
CA ILE A 307 9.75 -4.75 -47.29
C ILE A 307 9.79 -4.22 -48.72
N LYS A 308 10.42 -4.94 -49.66
CA LYS A 308 10.50 -4.51 -51.07
C LYS A 308 9.11 -4.45 -51.70
N GLU A 309 8.34 -5.52 -51.52
CA GLU A 309 7.00 -5.64 -52.09
C GLU A 309 6.04 -4.59 -51.49
N LEU A 310 6.11 -4.36 -50.18
CA LEU A 310 5.25 -3.38 -49.51
C LEU A 310 5.61 -1.93 -49.85
N LYS A 311 6.88 -1.60 -50.10
CA LYS A 311 7.30 -0.23 -50.42
C LYS A 311 6.61 0.34 -51.67
N ASP A 312 6.37 -0.52 -52.65
CA ASP A 312 5.76 -0.12 -53.93
C ASP A 312 4.23 -0.30 -53.94
N ASN A 313 3.64 -0.75 -52.82
CA ASN A 313 2.21 -1.02 -52.68
C ASN A 313 1.51 -0.02 -51.75
N ASN A 314 0.23 0.21 -52.01
CA ASN A 314 -0.65 0.97 -51.13
C ASN A 314 -1.21 0.06 -50.03
N ILE A 315 -1.39 0.61 -48.82
CA ILE A 315 -2.15 -0.05 -47.75
C ILE A 315 -3.62 0.39 -47.85
N TYR A 316 -4.55 -0.55 -47.66
CA TYR A 316 -5.97 -0.32 -47.87
C TYR A 316 -6.74 -0.21 -46.57
N ILE A 317 -7.59 0.80 -46.46
CA ILE A 317 -8.61 0.87 -45.40
C ILE A 317 -9.85 0.15 -45.93
N ILE A 318 -10.22 -0.97 -45.30
CA ILE A 318 -11.29 -1.86 -45.78
C ILE A 318 -12.61 -1.70 -45.04
N ASP A 319 -12.57 -1.20 -43.80
CA ASP A 319 -13.77 -0.94 -43.00
C ASP A 319 -13.46 0.24 -42.07
N TYR A 320 -14.46 1.11 -41.89
CA TYR A 320 -14.40 2.22 -40.95
C TYR A 320 -15.77 2.36 -40.30
N LYS A 321 -15.80 2.24 -38.97
CA LYS A 321 -17.01 2.31 -38.17
C LYS A 321 -16.84 3.31 -37.06
N GLU A 322 -17.84 4.15 -36.89
CA GLU A 322 -17.97 5.01 -35.72
C GLU A 322 -19.12 4.49 -34.87
N TYR A 323 -18.94 4.51 -33.56
CA TYR A 323 -19.99 4.17 -32.61
C TYR A 323 -19.83 4.99 -31.33
N GLU A 324 -20.95 5.21 -30.67
CA GLU A 324 -20.99 5.85 -29.37
C GLU A 324 -20.69 4.82 -28.28
N GLU A 325 -19.77 5.15 -27.38
CA GLU A 325 -19.49 4.33 -26.20
C GLU A 325 -19.62 5.17 -24.94
N LYS A 326 -20.38 4.62 -23.99
CA LYS A 326 -20.49 5.15 -22.64
C LYS A 326 -19.32 4.64 -21.80
N LEU A 327 -18.41 5.54 -21.43
CA LEU A 327 -17.24 5.22 -20.61
C LEU A 327 -17.52 5.54 -19.15
N GLU A 328 -17.68 4.50 -18.33
CA GLU A 328 -17.70 4.65 -16.87
C GLU A 328 -16.30 4.99 -16.34
N PRO A 329 -16.19 5.81 -15.28
CA PRO A 329 -14.92 6.01 -14.60
C PRO A 329 -14.47 4.72 -13.94
N LEU A 330 -13.17 4.62 -13.69
CA LEU A 330 -12.62 3.50 -12.95
C LEU A 330 -12.80 3.71 -11.43
N PRO A 331 -12.79 2.64 -10.62
CA PRO A 331 -12.91 2.74 -9.17
C PRO A 331 -11.75 3.55 -8.55
N PRO A 332 -11.95 4.11 -7.35
CA PRO A 332 -10.90 4.77 -6.58
C PRO A 332 -9.75 3.81 -6.28
N TYR A 333 -8.57 4.35 -5.98
CA TYR A 333 -7.39 3.53 -5.81
C TYR A 333 -7.48 2.62 -4.58
N ILE A 334 -7.05 1.38 -4.76
CA ILE A 334 -6.58 0.49 -3.71
C ILE A 334 -5.06 0.37 -3.81
N THR A 335 -4.41 -0.25 -2.81
CA THR A 335 -2.94 -0.33 -2.73
C THR A 335 -2.33 -0.89 -4.01
N SER A 336 -2.88 -1.99 -4.53
CA SER A 336 -2.36 -2.62 -5.76
C SER A 336 -2.43 -1.66 -6.97
N THR A 337 -3.57 -1.00 -7.17
CA THR A 337 -3.79 -0.12 -8.33
C THR A 337 -2.97 1.16 -8.30
N ILE A 338 -2.78 1.79 -7.13
CA ILE A 338 -1.92 2.99 -7.04
C ILE A 338 -0.45 2.63 -7.27
N LEU A 339 0.00 1.48 -6.76
CA LEU A 339 1.37 1.03 -7.00
C LEU A 339 1.62 0.74 -8.48
N GLN A 340 0.63 0.16 -9.17
CA GLN A 340 0.72 -0.07 -10.60
C GLN A 340 0.77 1.22 -11.41
N ASP A 341 -0.17 2.13 -11.20
CA ASP A 341 -0.26 3.37 -11.96
C ASP A 341 0.96 4.26 -11.68
N ALA A 342 1.38 4.38 -10.42
CA ALA A 342 2.56 5.14 -10.08
C ALA A 342 3.85 4.53 -10.69
N ASN A 343 3.97 3.20 -10.72
CA ASN A 343 5.10 2.55 -11.37
C ASN A 343 5.05 2.70 -12.90
N ASN A 344 3.88 2.56 -13.52
CA ASN A 344 3.71 2.64 -14.97
C ASN A 344 3.87 4.07 -15.50
N LEU A 345 3.29 5.05 -14.81
CA LEU A 345 3.30 6.47 -15.22
C LEU A 345 4.56 7.19 -14.75
N LEU A 346 4.95 7.02 -13.48
CA LEU A 346 6.03 7.80 -12.86
C LEU A 346 7.38 7.09 -12.88
N LYS A 347 7.42 5.78 -13.20
CA LYS A 347 8.63 4.95 -13.15
C LYS A 347 9.30 4.93 -11.77
N ILE A 348 8.51 5.06 -10.71
CA ILE A 348 8.97 5.00 -9.33
C ILE A 348 8.80 3.55 -8.82
N GLY A 349 9.77 3.07 -8.03
CA GLY A 349 9.71 1.75 -7.39
C GLY A 349 8.58 1.67 -6.35
N ALA A 350 8.01 0.47 -6.19
CA ALA A 350 6.87 0.25 -5.31
C ALA A 350 7.16 0.60 -3.84
N ASP A 351 8.40 0.37 -3.38
CA ASP A 351 8.82 0.70 -2.01
C ASP A 351 8.79 2.20 -1.75
N LYS A 352 9.24 3.02 -2.71
CA LYS A 352 9.21 4.46 -2.58
C LYS A 352 7.79 5.02 -2.65
N ILE A 353 6.91 4.42 -3.45
CA ILE A 353 5.49 4.82 -3.48
C ILE A 353 4.81 4.47 -2.15
N MET A 354 5.04 3.27 -1.59
CA MET A 354 4.50 2.92 -0.27
C MET A 354 4.97 3.88 0.83
N GLN A 355 6.25 4.29 0.81
CA GLN A 355 6.75 5.31 1.74
C GLN A 355 5.99 6.64 1.61
N ILE A 356 5.81 7.13 0.37
CA ILE A 356 5.08 8.37 0.10
C ILE A 356 3.63 8.25 0.58
N LEU A 357 2.95 7.13 0.31
CA LEU A 357 1.58 6.90 0.74
C LEU A 357 1.46 6.89 2.28
N GLN A 358 2.42 6.27 2.97
CA GLN A 358 2.47 6.30 4.43
C GLN A 358 2.63 7.73 4.95
N GLU A 359 3.58 8.49 4.38
CA GLU A 359 3.83 9.88 4.76
C GLU A 359 2.59 10.78 4.52
N LEU A 360 1.87 10.60 3.39
CA LEU A 360 0.62 11.30 3.10
C LEU A 360 -0.51 10.93 4.07
N PHE A 361 -0.64 9.66 4.45
CA PHE A 361 -1.63 9.18 5.41
C PHE A 361 -1.36 9.75 6.82
N GLU A 362 -0.12 9.64 7.30
CA GLU A 362 0.31 10.17 8.61
C GLU A 362 0.16 11.70 8.72
N SER A 363 0.14 12.38 7.57
CA SER A 363 -0.03 13.83 7.47
C SER A 363 -1.48 14.27 7.25
N SER A 364 -2.47 13.39 7.45
CA SER A 364 -3.90 13.71 7.28
C SER A 364 -4.28 14.15 5.86
N LEU A 365 -3.59 13.65 4.82
CA LEU A 365 -3.87 14.02 3.43
C LEU A 365 -4.67 12.97 2.67
N ILE A 366 -4.53 11.69 3.04
CA ILE A 366 -5.25 10.57 2.44
C ILE A 366 -5.77 9.61 3.51
N THR A 367 -6.74 8.77 3.14
CA THR A 367 -7.18 7.61 3.94
C THR A 367 -6.10 6.54 4.03
N TYR A 368 -6.33 5.54 4.89
CA TYR A 368 -5.41 4.45 5.10
C TYR A 368 -5.01 3.75 3.79
N HIS A 369 -3.70 3.68 3.55
CA HIS A 369 -3.14 3.35 2.25
C HIS A 369 -2.92 1.85 1.99
N ARG A 370 -3.08 1.00 3.02
CA ARG A 370 -2.99 -0.46 2.93
C ARG A 370 -4.40 -1.06 2.91
N THR A 371 -5.04 -0.96 1.75
CA THR A 371 -6.44 -1.35 1.53
C THR A 371 -6.59 -2.10 0.21
N ASP A 372 -7.40 -3.13 0.22
CA ASP A 372 -7.88 -3.90 -0.94
C ASP A 372 -9.32 -3.55 -1.33
N SER A 373 -9.99 -2.73 -0.52
CA SER A 373 -11.39 -2.32 -0.68
C SER A 373 -11.52 -1.06 -1.54
N THR A 374 -12.41 -1.10 -2.55
CA THR A 374 -12.79 0.07 -3.34
C THR A 374 -13.89 0.91 -2.71
N ARG A 375 -14.39 0.53 -1.52
CA ARG A 375 -15.50 1.20 -0.83
C ARG A 375 -15.19 2.65 -0.49
N ILE A 376 -16.17 3.54 -0.66
CA ILE A 376 -16.13 4.94 -0.21
C ILE A 376 -17.27 5.18 0.80
N SER A 377 -16.95 5.85 1.91
CA SER A 377 -17.93 6.25 2.92
C SER A 377 -18.79 7.43 2.48
N SER A 378 -19.92 7.64 3.15
CA SER A 378 -20.78 8.80 2.93
C SER A 378 -20.03 10.13 3.09
N PHE A 379 -19.07 10.19 4.03
CA PHE A 379 -18.19 11.35 4.19
C PHE A 379 -17.32 11.57 2.94
N GLY A 380 -16.66 10.51 2.44
CA GLY A 380 -15.90 10.59 1.19
C GLY A 380 -16.75 11.06 0.01
N ILE A 381 -17.96 10.51 -0.15
CA ILE A 381 -18.90 10.93 -1.21
C ILE A 381 -19.25 12.42 -1.08
N SER A 382 -19.50 12.91 0.15
CA SER A 382 -19.81 14.33 0.39
C SER A 382 -18.63 15.26 0.05
N LEU A 383 -17.40 14.83 0.33
CA LEU A 383 -16.19 15.57 -0.02
C LEU A 383 -16.03 15.70 -1.54
N ALA A 384 -16.28 14.61 -2.27
CA ALA A 384 -16.26 14.66 -3.74
C ALA A 384 -17.38 15.56 -4.28
N LYS A 385 -18.59 15.50 -3.70
CA LYS A 385 -19.71 16.37 -4.06
C LYS A 385 -19.34 17.85 -3.94
N GLU A 386 -18.75 18.25 -2.81
CA GLU A 386 -18.29 19.62 -2.57
C GLU A 386 -17.35 20.11 -3.68
N TYR A 387 -16.27 19.35 -3.93
CA TYR A 387 -15.28 19.72 -4.94
C TYR A 387 -15.87 19.75 -6.36
N ILE A 388 -16.63 18.72 -6.74
CA ILE A 388 -17.22 18.61 -8.09
C ILE A 388 -18.23 19.73 -8.33
N ASN A 389 -19.09 20.03 -7.35
CA ASN A 389 -20.06 21.10 -7.45
C ASN A 389 -19.38 22.46 -7.61
N GLN A 390 -18.32 22.72 -6.83
CA GLN A 390 -17.58 23.97 -6.90
C GLN A 390 -16.83 24.12 -8.23
N LYS A 391 -16.20 23.05 -8.74
CA LYS A 391 -15.29 23.13 -9.89
C LYS A 391 -15.97 22.92 -11.25
N PHE A 392 -16.93 21.99 -11.33
CA PHE A 392 -17.54 21.54 -12.58
C PHE A 392 -19.05 21.77 -12.62
N GLY A 393 -19.71 21.79 -11.46
CA GLY A 393 -21.16 21.96 -11.30
C GLY A 393 -21.89 20.65 -10.99
N GLU A 394 -23.07 20.77 -10.37
CA GLU A 394 -23.82 19.65 -9.78
C GLU A 394 -24.17 18.55 -10.79
N LYS A 395 -24.43 18.90 -12.05
CA LYS A 395 -24.74 17.94 -13.12
C LYS A 395 -23.64 16.90 -13.38
N TYR A 396 -22.41 17.14 -12.91
CA TYR A 396 -21.29 16.22 -13.09
C TYR A 396 -21.09 15.28 -11.90
N PHE A 397 -21.71 15.55 -10.74
CA PHE A 397 -21.59 14.69 -9.57
C PHE A 397 -22.46 13.43 -9.74
N TYR A 398 -21.89 12.27 -9.47
CA TYR A 398 -22.61 10.99 -9.47
C TYR A 398 -22.08 10.12 -8.32
N PRO A 399 -22.84 9.95 -7.22
CA PRO A 399 -22.37 9.25 -6.03
C PRO A 399 -22.21 7.75 -6.32
N ARG A 400 -21.04 7.20 -5.98
CA ARG A 400 -20.78 5.75 -6.04
C ARG A 400 -20.08 5.28 -4.77
N SER A 401 -20.67 4.31 -4.08
CA SER A 401 -20.03 3.65 -2.94
C SER A 401 -18.90 2.70 -3.35
N TRP A 402 -18.95 2.17 -4.59
CA TRP A 402 -17.96 1.23 -5.16
C TRP A 402 -17.78 -0.10 -4.40
N GLY A 403 -18.69 -0.44 -3.50
CA GLY A 403 -18.70 -1.67 -2.72
C GLY A 403 -19.56 -1.55 -1.46
N GLU A 404 -19.86 -2.69 -0.84
CA GLU A 404 -20.58 -2.81 0.42
C GLU A 404 -19.74 -3.63 1.42
N GLY A 405 -19.80 -3.29 2.71
CA GLY A 405 -19.02 -3.97 3.74
C GLY A 405 -17.51 -3.69 3.70
N GLY A 406 -16.78 -4.24 4.68
CA GLY A 406 -15.33 -4.07 4.86
C GLY A 406 -14.93 -2.95 5.82
N ALA A 407 -13.87 -3.20 6.61
CA ALA A 407 -13.35 -2.26 7.60
C ALA A 407 -12.65 -1.05 6.96
N HIS A 408 -12.14 -1.17 5.72
CA HIS A 408 -11.35 -0.12 5.08
C HIS A 408 -12.10 0.54 3.91
N GLU A 409 -11.83 1.83 3.74
CA GLU A 409 -12.14 2.57 2.51
C GLU A 409 -11.02 2.43 1.49
N ALA A 410 -11.30 2.80 0.25
CA ALA A 410 -10.29 3.04 -0.76
C ALA A 410 -9.36 4.20 -0.38
N ILE A 411 -8.24 4.31 -1.08
CA ILE A 411 -7.28 5.41 -0.97
C ILE A 411 -7.87 6.64 -1.66
N ARG A 412 -8.23 7.64 -0.85
CA ARG A 412 -8.80 8.91 -1.30
C ARG A 412 -8.26 10.09 -0.47
N PRO A 413 -8.38 11.33 -0.95
CA PRO A 413 -8.11 12.52 -0.14
C PRO A 413 -9.03 12.62 1.09
N THR A 414 -8.53 13.28 2.13
CA THR A 414 -9.28 13.66 3.35
C THR A 414 -9.83 15.09 3.28
N LYS A 415 -9.38 15.89 2.30
CA LYS A 415 -9.81 17.28 2.08
C LYS A 415 -10.16 17.49 0.59
N PRO A 416 -11.14 18.35 0.26
CA PRO A 416 -11.53 18.67 -1.11
C PRO A 416 -10.56 19.65 -1.79
N LEU A 417 -9.25 19.38 -1.71
CA LEU A 417 -8.19 20.23 -2.25
C LEU A 417 -7.43 19.49 -3.34
N ASP A 418 -7.41 20.03 -4.55
CA ASP A 418 -6.50 19.52 -5.59
C ASP A 418 -5.04 19.76 -5.21
N SER A 419 -4.11 19.13 -5.93
CA SER A 419 -2.67 19.18 -5.60
C SER A 419 -2.11 20.60 -5.60
N GLN A 420 -2.63 21.50 -6.44
CA GLN A 420 -2.19 22.89 -6.50
C GLN A 420 -2.68 23.67 -5.26
N LYS A 421 -3.99 23.61 -4.97
CA LYS A 421 -4.56 24.28 -3.79
C LYS A 421 -3.98 23.73 -2.49
N LEU A 422 -3.70 22.42 -2.43
CA LEU A 422 -3.03 21.81 -1.29
C LEU A 422 -1.65 22.43 -1.09
N LYS A 423 -0.87 22.56 -2.16
CA LYS A 423 0.46 23.18 -2.12
C LYS A 423 0.37 24.63 -1.62
N GLU A 424 -0.55 25.42 -2.18
CA GLU A 424 -0.79 26.81 -1.77
C GLU A 424 -1.18 26.89 -0.28
N SER A 425 -2.07 26.01 0.18
CA SER A 425 -2.51 25.95 1.58
C SER A 425 -1.37 25.60 2.55
N ILE A 426 -0.44 24.73 2.13
CA ILE A 426 0.74 24.38 2.93
C ILE A 426 1.72 25.56 2.96
N GLU A 427 1.98 26.19 1.81
CA GLU A 427 2.90 27.33 1.70
C GLU A 427 2.42 28.55 2.48
N ASN A 428 1.10 28.78 2.53
CA ASN A 428 0.48 29.86 3.29
C ASN A 428 0.37 29.56 4.80
N GLY A 429 0.61 28.31 5.23
CA GLY A 429 0.47 27.89 6.63
C GLY A 429 -0.95 27.55 7.07
N ASP A 430 -1.92 27.45 6.15
CA ASP A 430 -3.30 27.03 6.44
C ASP A 430 -3.37 25.55 6.82
N ILE A 431 -2.45 24.74 6.29
CA ILE A 431 -2.29 23.33 6.61
C ILE A 431 -0.88 23.09 7.11
N GLU A 432 -0.75 22.82 8.40
CA GLU A 432 0.52 22.38 8.98
C GLU A 432 0.85 20.95 8.55
N ILE A 433 2.04 20.76 7.98
CA ILE A 433 2.58 19.46 7.59
C ILE A 433 3.95 19.27 8.23
N TYR A 434 4.18 18.08 8.78
CA TYR A 434 5.36 17.78 9.58
C TYR A 434 6.36 16.84 8.90
N ILE A 435 6.14 16.60 7.60
CA ILE A 435 7.02 15.85 6.72
C ILE A 435 7.61 16.77 5.65
N ASN A 436 8.68 16.32 5.01
CA ASN A 436 9.26 17.05 3.88
C ASN A 436 8.47 16.77 2.58
N MET A 437 7.54 17.67 2.23
CA MET A 437 6.71 17.56 1.02
C MET A 437 7.51 17.80 -0.27
N THR A 438 8.16 16.74 -0.77
CA THR A 438 8.79 16.72 -2.10
C THR A 438 7.79 16.77 -3.27
N ARG A 439 8.27 17.12 -4.47
CA ARG A 439 7.48 17.04 -5.73
C ARG A 439 6.80 15.69 -5.96
N ARG A 440 7.41 14.58 -5.52
CA ARG A 440 6.82 13.24 -5.68
C ARG A 440 5.57 13.06 -4.82
N HIS A 441 5.51 13.68 -3.64
CA HIS A 441 4.30 13.67 -2.81
C HIS A 441 3.12 14.32 -3.51
N TYR A 442 3.32 15.52 -4.06
CA TYR A 442 2.28 16.24 -4.81
C TYR A 442 1.80 15.49 -6.05
N ILE A 443 2.71 14.82 -6.78
CA ILE A 443 2.33 14.03 -7.96
C ILE A 443 1.53 12.78 -7.56
N VAL A 444 1.95 12.07 -6.51
CA VAL A 444 1.21 10.88 -6.04
C VAL A 444 -0.15 11.28 -5.45
N TYR A 445 -0.19 12.37 -4.69
CA TYR A 445 -1.44 12.97 -4.22
C TYR A 445 -2.36 13.34 -5.37
N ASP A 446 -1.84 13.97 -6.43
CA ASP A 446 -2.62 14.34 -7.62
C ASP A 446 -3.23 13.11 -8.31
N LEU A 447 -2.47 12.02 -8.47
CA LEU A 447 -3.02 10.77 -9.00
C LEU A 447 -4.20 10.29 -8.15
N ILE A 448 -4.03 10.25 -6.83
CA ILE A 448 -5.06 9.80 -5.89
C ILE A 448 -6.30 10.69 -5.97
N PHE A 449 -6.09 12.01 -5.92
CA PHE A 449 -7.14 13.01 -5.99
C PHE A 449 -7.92 12.89 -7.30
N ALA A 450 -7.22 12.90 -8.43
CA ALA A 450 -7.84 12.84 -9.74
C ALA A 450 -8.66 11.55 -9.92
N ARG A 451 -8.09 10.39 -9.59
CA ARG A 451 -8.78 9.10 -9.70
C ARG A 451 -10.01 9.03 -8.81
N PHE A 452 -9.91 9.54 -7.58
CA PHE A 452 -11.03 9.60 -6.65
C PHE A 452 -12.17 10.50 -7.17
N ILE A 453 -11.86 11.73 -7.60
CA ILE A 453 -12.86 12.66 -8.14
C ILE A 453 -13.52 12.06 -9.39
N GLN A 454 -12.74 11.51 -10.33
CA GLN A 454 -13.27 10.81 -11.51
C GLN A 454 -14.26 9.71 -11.13
N SER A 455 -13.94 8.90 -10.11
CA SER A 455 -14.80 7.82 -9.64
C SER A 455 -16.17 8.27 -9.11
N GLN A 456 -16.30 9.56 -8.74
CA GLN A 456 -17.52 10.18 -8.22
C GLN A 456 -18.16 11.16 -9.24
N MET A 457 -17.69 11.17 -10.49
CA MET A 457 -18.28 11.95 -11.58
C MET A 457 -19.12 11.08 -12.51
N LYS A 458 -20.08 11.69 -13.22
CA LYS A 458 -20.84 10.98 -14.24
C LYS A 458 -19.94 10.40 -15.34
N TYR A 459 -20.43 9.36 -16.01
CA TYR A 459 -19.80 8.75 -17.18
C TYR A 459 -19.52 9.79 -18.28
N THR A 460 -18.61 9.46 -19.20
CA THR A 460 -18.33 10.26 -20.40
C THR A 460 -18.86 9.52 -21.63
N ILE A 461 -19.56 10.20 -22.55
CA ILE A 461 -19.93 9.61 -23.84
C ILE A 461 -18.94 10.07 -24.89
N VAL A 462 -18.33 9.12 -25.59
CA VAL A 462 -17.35 9.39 -26.64
C VAL A 462 -17.80 8.78 -27.97
N ASN A 463 -17.45 9.44 -29.06
CA ASN A 463 -17.47 8.83 -30.38
C ASN A 463 -16.15 8.09 -30.57
N LYS A 464 -16.21 6.76 -30.64
CA LYS A 464 -15.06 5.93 -30.97
C LYS A 464 -15.11 5.57 -32.44
N TYR A 465 -13.92 5.37 -33.00
CA TYR A 465 -13.78 4.79 -34.32
C TYR A 465 -13.06 3.45 -34.24
N ILE A 466 -13.43 2.54 -35.14
CA ILE A 466 -12.70 1.33 -35.48
C ILE A 466 -12.37 1.40 -36.96
N GLN A 467 -11.10 1.18 -37.28
CA GLN A 467 -10.61 1.15 -38.65
C GLN A 467 -9.90 -0.18 -38.90
N LYS A 468 -10.38 -0.92 -39.90
CA LYS A 468 -9.71 -2.14 -40.38
C LYS A 468 -8.82 -1.79 -41.55
N ILE A 469 -7.56 -2.13 -41.42
CA ILE A 469 -6.54 -1.87 -42.42
C ILE A 469 -6.02 -3.20 -42.94
N ARG A 470 -6.09 -3.39 -44.25
CA ARG A 470 -5.53 -4.54 -44.96
C ARG A 470 -4.18 -4.17 -45.54
N ILE A 471 -3.18 -4.98 -45.19
CA ILE A 471 -1.82 -4.83 -45.70
C ILE A 471 -1.63 -5.87 -46.81
N PRO A 472 -1.52 -5.44 -48.08
CA PRO A 472 -1.28 -6.36 -49.20
C PRO A 472 -0.01 -7.19 -48.98
N TYR A 473 0.17 -8.27 -49.73
CA TYR A 473 1.33 -9.17 -49.65
C TYR A 473 1.38 -10.10 -48.42
N ILE A 474 1.07 -9.60 -47.22
CA ILE A 474 1.06 -10.41 -45.99
C ILE A 474 -0.33 -10.93 -45.61
N GLU A 475 -1.37 -10.55 -46.36
CA GLU A 475 -2.77 -10.92 -46.16
C GLU A 475 -3.27 -10.73 -44.72
N LYS A 476 -2.73 -9.71 -44.03
CA LYS A 476 -3.05 -9.43 -42.64
C LYS A 476 -3.96 -8.21 -42.53
N GLU A 477 -4.99 -8.37 -41.72
CA GLU A 477 -5.89 -7.30 -41.31
C GLU A 477 -5.55 -6.88 -39.88
N ILE A 478 -5.43 -5.58 -39.67
CA ILE A 478 -5.26 -5.00 -38.33
C ILE A 478 -6.45 -4.10 -38.02
N GLU A 479 -6.86 -4.14 -36.76
CA GLU A 479 -7.88 -3.26 -36.24
C GLU A 479 -7.23 -2.17 -35.39
N LEU A 480 -7.55 -0.92 -35.70
CA LEU A 480 -7.14 0.23 -34.92
C LEU A 480 -8.37 0.93 -34.38
N SER A 481 -8.38 1.19 -33.08
CA SER A 481 -9.45 1.94 -32.43
C SER A 481 -8.90 3.13 -31.66
N GLY A 482 -9.76 4.13 -31.47
CA GLY A 482 -9.43 5.34 -30.73
C GLY A 482 -10.66 6.21 -30.49
N ILE A 483 -10.50 7.22 -29.65
CA ILE A 483 -11.52 8.24 -29.39
C ILE A 483 -11.39 9.32 -30.46
N LYS A 484 -12.46 9.54 -31.23
CA LYS A 484 -12.57 10.57 -32.26
C LYS A 484 -12.92 11.93 -31.66
N ASP A 485 -13.92 11.97 -30.79
CA ASP A 485 -14.34 13.17 -30.06
C ASP A 485 -15.17 12.79 -28.82
N VAL A 486 -15.45 13.78 -27.98
CA VAL A 486 -16.27 13.63 -26.77
C VAL A 486 -17.64 14.24 -27.05
N LYS A 487 -18.69 13.43 -26.97
CA LYS A 487 -20.08 13.85 -27.20
C LYS A 487 -20.70 14.45 -25.94
N GLU A 488 -20.44 13.84 -24.79
CA GLU A 488 -20.85 14.36 -23.49
C GLU A 488 -19.71 14.24 -22.49
N ASP A 489 -19.28 15.39 -21.94
CA ASP A 489 -18.29 15.42 -20.87
C ASP A 489 -18.83 14.81 -19.57
N GLY A 490 -17.93 14.14 -18.86
CA GLY A 490 -18.13 13.59 -17.52
C GLY A 490 -16.80 13.62 -16.76
N TRP A 491 -16.35 12.46 -16.29
CA TRP A 491 -15.09 12.30 -15.57
C TRP A 491 -13.84 12.70 -16.39
N ASN A 492 -13.92 12.77 -17.72
CA ASN A 492 -12.82 13.21 -18.58
C ASN A 492 -12.39 14.68 -18.33
N LEU A 493 -13.21 15.50 -17.68
CA LEU A 493 -12.83 16.89 -17.36
C LEU A 493 -11.65 16.99 -16.38
N VAL A 494 -11.43 15.95 -15.56
CA VAL A 494 -10.29 15.89 -14.62
C VAL A 494 -8.99 15.56 -15.36
N TYR A 495 -9.04 14.61 -16.29
CA TYR A 495 -7.94 14.26 -17.18
C TYR A 495 -8.49 14.05 -18.60
N PRO A 496 -8.38 15.07 -19.48
CA PRO A 496 -8.91 14.98 -20.83
C PRO A 496 -8.29 13.84 -21.64
N PHE A 497 -9.14 13.18 -22.43
CA PHE A 497 -8.67 12.17 -23.36
C PHE A 497 -7.70 12.78 -24.37
N ARG A 498 -6.67 12.01 -24.74
CA ARG A 498 -5.88 12.33 -25.93
C ARG A 498 -6.72 12.04 -27.16
N ILE A 499 -7.27 13.09 -27.77
CA ILE A 499 -8.09 12.96 -28.97
C ILE A 499 -7.18 12.86 -30.20
N ASN A 500 -7.28 11.76 -30.95
CA ASN A 500 -6.46 11.50 -32.13
C ASN A 500 -7.17 11.97 -33.42
N VAL A 501 -7.75 13.18 -33.41
CA VAL A 501 -8.55 13.71 -34.54
C VAL A 501 -7.72 13.83 -35.82
N LEU A 502 -6.45 14.22 -35.69
CA LEU A 502 -5.66 14.78 -36.80
C LEU A 502 -5.18 13.76 -37.86
N LYS A 503 -5.58 12.49 -37.83
CA LYS A 503 -5.10 11.45 -38.78
C LYS A 503 -6.17 10.49 -39.30
N ILE A 504 -7.43 10.89 -39.24
CA ILE A 504 -8.54 10.06 -39.72
C ILE A 504 -9.16 10.77 -40.91
N ASN A 505 -8.66 10.47 -42.11
CA ASN A 505 -9.45 10.66 -43.32
C ASN A 505 -10.23 9.35 -43.51
N PRO A 506 -11.55 9.31 -43.27
CA PRO A 506 -12.34 8.09 -43.43
C PRO A 506 -12.34 7.55 -44.87
N ILE A 507 -11.97 8.41 -45.83
CA ILE A 507 -12.22 8.25 -47.27
C ILE A 507 -10.92 7.96 -48.05
N GLN A 508 -9.75 8.00 -47.41
CA GLN A 508 -8.50 7.76 -48.12
C GLN A 508 -8.26 6.26 -48.23
N ASN A 509 -8.92 5.62 -49.20
CA ASN A 509 -8.90 4.16 -49.38
C ASN A 509 -7.49 3.59 -49.57
N ASN A 510 -6.56 4.40 -50.06
CA ASN A 510 -5.18 4.02 -50.34
C ASN A 510 -4.23 4.94 -49.57
N LEU A 511 -3.44 4.36 -48.67
CA LEU A 511 -2.37 5.07 -47.98
C LEU A 511 -1.01 4.59 -48.47
N LYS A 512 -0.17 5.52 -48.92
CA LYS A 512 1.21 5.20 -49.28
C LYS A 512 2.05 4.92 -48.03
N ILE A 513 2.97 3.98 -48.16
CA ILE A 513 4.00 3.73 -47.15
C ILE A 513 5.09 4.78 -47.30
N LYS A 514 5.30 5.58 -46.25
CA LYS A 514 6.39 6.55 -46.16
C LYS A 514 7.70 5.85 -45.83
N ASP A 515 7.69 5.03 -44.77
CA ASP A 515 8.83 4.24 -44.32
C ASP A 515 8.39 2.85 -43.84
N ILE A 516 9.26 1.84 -44.03
CA ILE A 516 9.03 0.50 -43.49
C ILE A 516 10.34 -0.12 -43.03
N TYR A 517 10.33 -0.66 -41.81
CA TYR A 517 11.48 -1.34 -41.21
C TYR A 517 11.07 -2.70 -40.66
N GLY A 518 11.88 -3.71 -40.97
CA GLY A 518 11.76 -5.02 -40.34
C GLY A 518 12.69 -5.12 -39.14
N LYS A 519 12.19 -5.55 -37.98
CA LYS A 519 12.99 -5.77 -36.76
C LYS A 519 12.66 -7.13 -36.16
N LYS A 520 13.66 -7.81 -35.59
CA LYS A 520 13.44 -9.02 -34.77
C LYS A 520 13.30 -8.58 -33.33
N VAL A 521 12.12 -8.73 -32.76
CA VAL A 521 11.81 -8.29 -31.39
C VAL A 521 11.22 -9.45 -30.58
N PRO A 522 11.39 -9.46 -29.26
CA PRO A 522 10.65 -10.36 -28.40
C PRO A 522 9.16 -9.99 -28.40
N LYS A 523 8.27 -10.97 -28.61
CA LYS A 523 6.81 -10.77 -28.58
C LYS A 523 6.31 -10.40 -27.17
N LEU A 524 6.93 -10.98 -26.16
CA LEU A 524 6.61 -10.71 -24.76
C LEU A 524 7.54 -9.63 -24.19
N ARG A 525 6.98 -8.71 -23.40
CA ARG A 525 7.77 -7.81 -22.56
C ARG A 525 8.12 -8.48 -21.23
N LEU A 526 9.21 -8.03 -20.63
CA LEU A 526 9.54 -8.40 -19.26
C LEU A 526 8.51 -7.82 -18.29
N PHE A 527 8.43 -8.42 -17.11
CA PHE A 527 7.60 -7.87 -16.04
C PHE A 527 8.22 -6.59 -15.49
N SER A 528 7.39 -5.60 -15.21
CA SER A 528 7.70 -4.50 -14.31
C SER A 528 7.32 -4.86 -12.86
N GLN A 529 7.65 -3.99 -11.91
CA GLN A 529 7.14 -4.14 -10.54
C GLN A 529 5.60 -4.09 -10.51
N ALA A 530 4.96 -3.25 -11.34
CA ALA A 530 3.51 -3.20 -11.47
C ALA A 530 2.91 -4.55 -11.90
N ASP A 531 3.52 -5.23 -12.87
CA ASP A 531 3.02 -6.52 -13.34
C ASP A 531 3.12 -7.60 -12.26
N ILE A 532 4.20 -7.59 -11.47
CA ILE A 532 4.35 -8.51 -10.35
C ILE A 532 3.29 -8.24 -9.28
N ILE A 533 3.02 -6.98 -8.95
CA ILE A 533 1.96 -6.62 -8.00
C ILE A 533 0.58 -7.08 -8.50
N ASN A 534 0.33 -6.95 -9.81
CA ASN A 534 -0.88 -7.49 -10.43
C ASN A 534 -0.98 -9.01 -10.26
N LEU A 535 0.07 -9.74 -10.62
CA LEU A 535 0.08 -11.19 -10.49
C LEU A 535 -0.05 -11.65 -9.04
N MET A 536 0.59 -10.95 -8.10
CA MET A 536 0.44 -11.18 -6.67
C MET A 536 -1.02 -11.04 -6.24
N LYS A 537 -1.72 -9.99 -6.69
CA LYS A 537 -3.14 -9.79 -6.42
C LYS A 537 -4.01 -10.86 -7.08
N GLU A 538 -3.83 -11.10 -8.38
CA GLU A 538 -4.62 -12.06 -9.16
C GLU A 538 -4.48 -13.51 -8.66
N LYS A 539 -3.34 -13.85 -8.06
CA LYS A 539 -3.05 -15.19 -7.54
C LYS A 539 -3.24 -15.31 -6.03
N ASP A 540 -3.70 -14.25 -5.36
CA ASP A 540 -3.88 -14.15 -3.91
C ASP A 540 -2.60 -14.44 -3.11
N ILE A 541 -1.46 -13.97 -3.63
CA ILE A 541 -0.14 -14.13 -3.02
C ILE A 541 0.32 -12.81 -2.41
N GLY A 542 0.44 -12.78 -1.07
CA GLY A 542 0.78 -11.59 -0.31
C GLY A 542 -0.42 -10.69 -0.04
N ARG A 543 -0.16 -9.51 0.54
CA ARG A 543 -1.17 -8.55 1.00
C ARG A 543 -0.69 -7.11 0.74
N PRO A 544 -1.56 -6.08 0.81
CA PRO A 544 -1.17 -4.67 0.68
C PRO A 544 0.07 -4.26 1.49
N SER A 545 0.24 -4.80 2.69
CA SER A 545 1.38 -4.55 3.58
C SER A 545 2.70 -5.20 3.10
N THR A 546 2.64 -6.22 2.24
CA THR A 546 3.81 -7.03 1.88
C THR A 546 4.28 -6.88 0.43
N TYR A 547 3.43 -6.42 -0.50
CA TYR A 547 3.75 -6.32 -1.93
C TYR A 547 5.11 -5.64 -2.22
N ALA A 548 5.27 -4.40 -1.79
CA ALA A 548 6.50 -3.64 -2.04
C ALA A 548 7.71 -4.24 -1.28
N THR A 549 7.49 -4.71 -0.06
CA THR A 549 8.52 -5.30 0.80
C THR A 549 9.12 -6.56 0.17
N ILE A 550 8.29 -7.41 -0.44
CA ILE A 550 8.75 -8.66 -1.05
C ILE A 550 9.56 -8.39 -2.32
N ILE A 551 9.09 -7.48 -3.19
CA ILE A 551 9.84 -7.07 -4.39
C ILE A 551 11.20 -6.49 -3.99
N LYS A 552 11.21 -5.59 -2.99
CA LYS A 552 12.44 -5.01 -2.44
C LYS A 552 13.38 -6.08 -1.88
N LYS A 553 12.87 -7.10 -1.20
CA LYS A 553 13.68 -8.23 -0.71
C LYS A 553 14.31 -9.01 -1.86
N VAL A 554 13.53 -9.46 -2.85
CA VAL A 554 14.05 -10.23 -4.00
C VAL A 554 15.14 -9.45 -4.75
N MET A 555 14.97 -8.14 -4.93
CA MET A 555 15.98 -7.27 -5.53
C MET A 555 17.21 -7.08 -4.62
N GLY A 556 17.00 -6.79 -3.33
CA GLY A 556 18.07 -6.55 -2.35
C GLY A 556 18.97 -7.77 -2.10
N ARG A 557 18.47 -8.99 -2.36
CA ARG A 557 19.25 -10.23 -2.31
C ARG A 557 20.07 -10.49 -3.59
N GLY A 558 19.90 -9.66 -4.61
CA GLY A 558 20.58 -9.79 -5.89
C GLY A 558 20.00 -10.89 -6.80
N TYR A 559 18.77 -11.36 -6.53
CA TYR A 559 18.11 -12.35 -7.39
C TYR A 559 17.55 -11.75 -8.68
N VAL A 560 17.15 -10.48 -8.61
CA VAL A 560 16.54 -9.74 -9.72
C VAL A 560 17.15 -8.34 -9.77
N ILE A 561 17.38 -7.84 -10.97
CA ILE A 561 17.72 -6.45 -11.23
C ILE A 561 16.56 -5.76 -11.94
N ASP A 562 16.31 -4.50 -11.60
CA ASP A 562 15.38 -3.65 -12.33
C ASP A 562 16.17 -2.76 -13.30
N LYS A 563 15.98 -2.99 -14.60
CA LYS A 563 16.59 -2.19 -15.67
C LYS A 563 15.51 -1.43 -16.43
N SER A 564 15.34 -0.15 -16.09
CA SER A 564 14.36 0.74 -16.72
C SER A 564 12.92 0.19 -16.63
N ASN A 565 12.51 -0.22 -15.43
CA ASN A 565 11.21 -0.83 -15.14
C ASN A 565 11.00 -2.21 -15.78
N ASN A 566 12.09 -2.95 -15.98
CA ASN A 566 12.08 -4.33 -16.45
C ASN A 566 12.85 -5.19 -15.45
N LEU A 567 12.15 -6.14 -14.84
CA LEU A 567 12.70 -7.11 -13.92
C LEU A 567 13.40 -8.22 -14.71
N ILE A 568 14.69 -8.37 -14.46
CA ILE A 568 15.56 -9.36 -15.11
C ILE A 568 16.15 -10.26 -14.02
N PRO A 569 15.98 -11.59 -14.10
CA PRO A 569 16.58 -12.50 -13.14
C PRO A 569 18.10 -12.54 -13.32
N THR A 570 18.83 -12.67 -12.22
CA THR A 570 20.28 -12.88 -12.24
C THR A 570 20.60 -14.38 -12.31
N LYS A 571 21.85 -14.73 -12.65
CA LYS A 571 22.31 -16.13 -12.61
C LYS A 571 22.11 -16.74 -11.21
N LEU A 572 22.45 -15.99 -10.18
CA LEU A 572 22.24 -16.36 -8.77
C LEU A 572 20.77 -16.61 -8.47
N GLY A 573 19.86 -15.72 -8.90
CA GLY A 573 18.42 -15.90 -8.71
C GLY A 573 17.89 -17.18 -9.38
N ILE A 574 18.36 -17.47 -10.61
CA ILE A 574 17.97 -18.70 -11.33
C ILE A 574 18.46 -19.94 -10.59
N GLU A 575 19.72 -19.96 -10.16
CA GLU A 575 20.29 -21.10 -9.42
C GLU A 575 19.54 -21.35 -8.12
N VAL A 576 19.29 -20.31 -7.32
CA VAL A 576 18.57 -20.41 -6.05
C VAL A 576 17.13 -20.88 -6.27
N TYR A 577 16.43 -20.35 -7.28
CA TYR A 577 15.07 -20.80 -7.60
C TYR A 577 15.05 -22.29 -7.97
N LEU A 578 15.93 -22.74 -8.87
CA LEU A 578 15.99 -24.14 -9.28
C LEU A 578 16.34 -25.07 -8.12
N PHE A 579 17.19 -24.63 -7.20
CA PHE A 579 17.50 -25.36 -5.98
C PHE A 579 16.27 -25.51 -5.08
N LEU A 580 15.57 -24.42 -4.79
CA LEU A 580 14.36 -24.43 -3.95
C LEU A 580 13.25 -25.24 -4.59
N GLU A 581 13.05 -25.10 -5.90
CA GLU A 581 12.04 -25.85 -6.65
C GLU A 581 12.35 -27.35 -6.68
N LYS A 582 13.63 -27.74 -6.74
CA LYS A 582 14.01 -29.16 -6.78
C LYS A 582 13.85 -29.86 -5.43
N TYR A 583 14.20 -29.18 -4.33
CA TYR A 583 14.32 -29.82 -3.01
C TYR A 583 13.22 -29.43 -2.02
N PHE A 584 12.53 -28.32 -2.25
CA PHE A 584 11.60 -27.72 -1.28
C PHE A 584 10.30 -27.21 -1.93
N HIS A 585 9.93 -27.70 -3.12
CA HIS A 585 8.74 -27.26 -3.89
C HIS A 585 7.47 -27.11 -3.02
N ASP A 586 7.15 -28.14 -2.23
CA ASP A 586 5.92 -28.18 -1.43
C ASP A 586 5.83 -27.04 -0.40
N PHE A 587 6.96 -26.49 0.02
CA PHE A 587 7.05 -25.40 1.00
C PHE A 587 7.09 -24.01 0.37
N VAL A 588 7.39 -23.91 -0.93
CA VAL A 588 7.61 -22.63 -1.63
C VAL A 588 6.71 -22.43 -2.84
N SER A 589 5.74 -23.33 -3.06
CA SER A 589 4.80 -23.26 -4.18
C SER A 589 3.79 -22.12 -4.05
N GLU A 590 3.23 -21.69 -5.18
CA GLU A 590 2.12 -20.72 -5.23
C GLU A 590 0.93 -21.19 -4.39
N LYS A 591 0.56 -22.47 -4.55
CA LYS A 591 -0.59 -23.08 -3.86
C LYS A 591 -0.39 -23.02 -2.34
N ARG A 592 0.75 -23.51 -1.85
CA ARG A 592 1.06 -23.49 -0.41
C ARG A 592 1.01 -22.07 0.15
N THR A 593 1.54 -21.11 -0.61
CA THR A 593 1.58 -19.71 -0.20
C THR A 593 0.19 -19.13 -0.02
N ARG A 594 -0.73 -19.42 -0.96
CA ARG A 594 -2.14 -19.00 -0.88
C ARG A 594 -2.88 -19.68 0.27
N ASP A 595 -2.76 -21.01 0.37
CA ASP A 595 -3.46 -21.81 1.40
C ASP A 595 -3.11 -21.31 2.82
N LEU A 596 -1.85 -20.94 3.06
CA LEU A 596 -1.41 -20.38 4.34
C LEU A 596 -1.95 -18.97 4.61
N GLU A 597 -2.05 -18.12 3.59
CA GLU A 597 -2.67 -16.80 3.75
C GLU A 597 -4.17 -16.94 4.10
N ASP A 598 -4.88 -17.84 3.43
CA ASP A 598 -6.30 -18.11 3.70
C ASP A 598 -6.50 -18.67 5.13
N ILE A 599 -5.56 -19.49 5.62
CA ILE A 599 -5.55 -19.96 7.01
C ILE A 599 -5.40 -18.79 7.98
N MET A 600 -4.47 -17.86 7.70
CA MET A 600 -4.26 -16.66 8.54
C MET A 600 -5.51 -15.77 8.58
N ASP A 601 -6.20 -15.62 7.45
CA ASP A 601 -7.46 -14.88 7.37
C ASP A 601 -8.54 -15.56 8.22
N ARG A 602 -8.70 -16.88 8.11
CA ARG A 602 -9.64 -17.64 8.95
C ARG A 602 -9.31 -17.55 10.45
N ILE A 603 -8.04 -17.54 10.84
CA ILE A 603 -7.62 -17.30 12.23
C ILE A 603 -8.04 -15.89 12.68
N SER A 604 -7.85 -14.89 11.82
CA SER A 604 -8.19 -13.49 12.11
C SER A 604 -9.68 -13.28 12.40
N GLU A 605 -10.53 -14.10 11.77
CA GLU A 605 -11.98 -14.14 11.97
C GLU A 605 -12.42 -15.08 13.11
N GLY A 606 -11.49 -15.80 13.74
CA GLY A 606 -11.78 -16.78 14.79
C GLY A 606 -12.37 -18.10 14.30
N ARG A 607 -12.21 -18.43 13.01
CA ARG A 607 -12.73 -19.66 12.37
C ARG A 607 -11.76 -20.85 12.40
N GLU A 608 -10.50 -20.62 12.77
CA GLU A 608 -9.45 -21.65 12.85
C GLU A 608 -8.63 -21.51 14.13
N ASP A 609 -8.17 -22.65 14.68
CA ASP A 609 -7.31 -22.66 15.85
C ASP A 609 -5.83 -22.46 15.46
N TYR A 610 -5.28 -21.32 15.83
CA TYR A 610 -3.90 -20.96 15.55
C TYR A 610 -2.88 -21.95 16.14
N MET A 611 -3.17 -22.59 17.28
CA MET A 611 -2.24 -23.54 17.91
C MET A 611 -2.09 -24.83 17.11
N LYS A 612 -3.17 -25.29 16.48
CA LYS A 612 -3.14 -26.43 15.56
C LYS A 612 -2.23 -26.13 14.37
N ILE A 613 -2.43 -24.98 13.73
CA ILE A 613 -1.64 -24.53 12.58
C ILE A 613 -0.15 -24.38 12.94
N LEU A 614 0.16 -23.81 14.10
CA LEU A 614 1.55 -23.70 14.56
C LEU A 614 2.20 -25.08 14.78
N ASN A 615 1.47 -26.08 15.28
CA ASN A 615 2.01 -27.44 15.42
C ASN A 615 2.31 -28.10 14.06
N GLU A 616 1.44 -27.89 13.06
CA GLU A 616 1.66 -28.36 11.70
C GLU A 616 2.91 -27.71 11.09
N LEU A 617 3.02 -26.38 11.19
CA LEU A 617 4.19 -25.62 10.72
C LEU A 617 5.49 -26.04 11.41
N PHE A 618 5.45 -26.37 12.70
CA PHE A 618 6.62 -26.86 13.43
C PHE A 618 7.12 -28.20 12.84
N ASN A 619 6.21 -29.14 12.59
CA ASN A 619 6.56 -30.45 12.04
C ASN A 619 7.12 -30.33 10.62
N GLU A 620 6.50 -29.49 9.79
CA GLU A 620 7.00 -29.17 8.45
C GLU A 620 8.42 -28.57 8.51
N THR A 621 8.66 -27.64 9.43
CA THR A 621 9.96 -27.00 9.59
C THR A 621 11.06 -27.99 9.95
N ASN A 622 10.76 -28.96 10.83
CA ASN A 622 11.71 -30.04 11.12
C ASN A 622 12.04 -30.87 9.88
N SER A 623 11.04 -31.17 9.04
CA SER A 623 11.26 -31.87 7.76
C SER A 623 12.17 -31.07 6.81
N ILE A 624 12.00 -29.75 6.74
CA ILE A 624 12.88 -28.85 5.97
C ILE A 624 14.31 -28.92 6.50
N VAL A 625 14.49 -28.81 7.82
CA VAL A 625 15.82 -28.84 8.46
C VAL A 625 16.53 -30.17 8.24
N GLU A 626 15.84 -31.30 8.37
CA GLU A 626 16.39 -32.63 8.10
C GLU A 626 16.82 -32.80 6.64
N THR A 627 15.98 -32.37 5.72
CA THR A 627 16.28 -32.39 4.28
C THR A 627 17.50 -31.51 3.97
N GLY A 628 17.55 -30.32 4.56
CA GLY A 628 18.69 -29.41 4.46
C GLY A 628 20.01 -30.04 4.93
N LYS A 629 20.02 -30.70 6.10
CA LYS A 629 21.20 -31.42 6.60
C LYS A 629 21.68 -32.49 5.63
N LYS A 630 20.76 -33.27 5.04
CA LYS A 630 21.10 -34.31 4.05
C LYS A 630 21.71 -33.73 2.76
N ILE A 631 21.28 -32.54 2.35
CA ILE A 631 21.81 -31.85 1.16
C ILE A 631 23.19 -31.26 1.43
N LEU A 632 23.39 -30.61 2.59
CA LEU A 632 24.65 -29.95 2.94
C LEU A 632 25.78 -30.93 3.27
N ASN A 633 25.44 -32.17 3.63
CA ASN A 633 26.42 -33.24 3.89
C ASN A 633 26.84 -34.01 2.63
N LYS A 634 26.26 -33.70 1.47
CA LYS A 634 26.64 -34.25 0.15
C LYS A 634 27.47 -33.24 -0.61
#